data_AF-A0A5P1EUI8-F1
#
_entry.id   AF-A0A5P1EUI8-F1
#
_cell.length_a   1.000
_cell.length_b   1.000
_cell.length_c   1.000
_cell.angle_alpha   90.00
_cell.angle_beta   90.00
_cell.angle_gamma   90.00
#
_symmetry.space_group_name_H-M   'P 1'
#
loop_
_entity.id
_entity.type
_entity.pdbx_description
1 polymer ?
#
loop_
_entity_poly.entity_id
_entity_poly.type
_entity_poly.pdbx_seq_one_letter_code
_entity_poly.pdbx_strand_id
1 'polypeptide(L)'
;MHALLHDLARKVSHDECFRFVKDKKIDQIPNTVRHLYFKIDKLSLLKDVDKWKNLRTLVLIFRGYVNEHAKAFEEVFKSLKSIRVLCLTIDGMKVLPNAIGNLRHLRYLSIHHDIPRLPGSFCKLYQLQVLASEKFSTESVLGLNDLICLRHMITSYVYYEKNRRDWNTDFISMVVIPC
;
A
#
# COMPACT_ATOMS: atom_id res chain seq x y z
N MET A 1 -6.85 24.49 -17.55
CA MET A 1 -7.62 23.94 -16.42
C MET A 1 -6.86 22.93 -15.54
N HIS A 2 -5.82 22.24 -16.03
CA HIS A 2 -5.04 21.30 -15.20
C HIS A 2 -4.13 21.95 -14.13
N ALA A 3 -3.50 23.09 -14.42
CA ALA A 3 -2.54 23.72 -13.50
C ALA A 3 -3.17 24.20 -12.18
N LEU A 4 -4.39 24.78 -12.23
CA LEU A 4 -5.10 25.26 -11.05
C LEU A 4 -5.60 24.12 -10.16
N LEU A 5 -6.08 23.02 -10.76
CA LEU A 5 -6.44 21.81 -10.03
C LEU A 5 -5.21 21.16 -9.39
N HIS A 6 -4.08 21.14 -10.10
CA HIS A 6 -2.80 20.65 -9.56
C HIS A 6 -2.30 21.52 -8.40
N ASP A 7 -2.35 22.84 -8.53
CA ASP A 7 -1.95 23.77 -7.46
C ASP A 7 -2.86 23.70 -6.25
N LEU A 8 -4.18 23.62 -6.47
CA LEU A 8 -5.13 23.40 -5.40
C LEU A 8 -4.85 22.07 -4.69
N ALA A 9 -4.76 20.97 -5.45
CA ALA A 9 -4.51 19.64 -4.92
C ALA A 9 -3.21 19.61 -4.09
N ARG A 10 -2.13 20.21 -4.59
CA ARG A 10 -0.87 20.38 -3.84
C ARG A 10 -1.06 21.18 -2.55
N LYS A 11 -1.86 22.25 -2.57
CA LYS A 11 -2.10 23.12 -1.42
C LYS A 11 -2.95 22.44 -0.35
N VAL A 12 -3.95 21.64 -0.75
CA VAL A 12 -4.80 20.90 0.21
C VAL A 12 -4.10 19.63 0.73
N SER A 13 -3.18 19.05 -0.05
CA SER A 13 -2.49 17.80 0.30
C SER A 13 -1.13 18.00 0.97
N HIS A 14 -0.62 19.24 1.07
CA HIS A 14 0.75 19.55 1.48
C HIS A 14 1.14 18.91 2.83
N ASP A 15 0.21 18.91 3.79
CA ASP A 15 0.48 18.47 5.16
C ASP A 15 0.01 17.02 5.44
N GLU A 16 -0.67 16.40 4.47
CA GLU A 16 -1.24 15.05 4.58
C GLU A 16 -0.51 14.02 3.70
N CYS A 17 0.19 14.46 2.65
CA CYS A 17 0.90 13.59 1.71
C CYS A 17 2.43 13.72 1.85
N PHE A 18 3.13 12.59 1.99
CA PHE A 18 4.60 12.59 2.08
C PHE A 18 5.24 11.56 1.14
N ARG A 19 6.35 11.97 0.52
CA ARG A 19 7.18 11.10 -0.31
C ARG A 19 8.55 10.91 0.29
N PHE A 20 8.83 9.67 0.66
CA PHE A 20 10.13 9.25 1.17
C PHE A 20 10.86 8.39 0.12
N VAL A 21 12.07 8.84 -0.22
CA VAL A 21 13.02 8.16 -1.10
C VAL A 21 14.37 8.27 -0.41
N LYS A 22 15.07 7.12 -0.28
CA LYS A 22 16.43 6.85 0.26
C LYS A 22 17.29 7.96 0.87
N ASP A 23 17.31 9.15 0.31
CA ASP A 23 18.15 10.27 0.71
C ASP A 23 17.54 11.18 1.80
N LYS A 24 16.29 10.90 2.21
CA LYS A 24 15.62 11.64 3.28
C LYS A 24 15.82 10.99 4.65
N LYS A 25 15.89 11.81 5.71
CA LYS A 25 15.82 11.33 7.09
C LYS A 25 14.37 11.00 7.45
N ILE A 26 14.13 9.89 8.15
CA ILE A 26 12.78 9.49 8.59
C ILE A 26 12.11 10.57 9.42
N ASP A 27 12.89 11.30 10.22
CA ASP A 27 12.39 12.37 11.11
C ASP A 27 11.75 13.54 10.36
N GLN A 28 11.90 13.60 9.04
CA GLN A 28 11.22 14.59 8.19
C GLN A 28 9.76 14.22 7.88
N ILE A 29 9.35 12.97 8.13
CA ILE A 29 7.97 12.51 7.86
C ILE A 29 7.06 13.06 8.98
N PRO A 30 6.10 13.94 8.67
CA PRO A 30 5.21 14.50 9.68
C PRO A 30 4.32 13.43 10.31
N ASN A 31 4.05 13.53 11.62
CA ASN A 31 3.10 12.63 12.29
C ASN A 31 1.63 12.83 11.83
N THR A 32 1.35 13.93 11.12
CA THR A 32 0.06 14.23 10.49
C THR A 32 -0.14 13.51 9.15
N VAL A 33 0.89 12.85 8.63
CA VAL A 33 0.82 12.18 7.33
C VAL A 33 -0.34 11.17 7.28
N ARG A 34 -1.16 11.29 6.24
CA ARG A 34 -2.24 10.35 5.92
C ARG A 34 -1.92 9.49 4.71
N HIS A 35 -1.06 9.98 3.83
CA HIS A 35 -0.72 9.30 2.60
C HIS A 35 0.79 9.29 2.43
N LEU A 36 1.39 8.10 2.51
CA LEU A 36 2.83 7.92 2.45
C LEU A 36 3.22 7.08 1.24
N TYR A 37 4.11 7.63 0.42
CA TYR A 37 4.89 6.85 -0.52
C TYR A 37 6.24 6.55 0.12
N PHE A 38 6.52 5.27 0.34
CA PHE A 38 7.68 4.80 1.08
C PHE A 38 8.51 3.84 0.22
N LYS A 39 9.56 4.37 -0.42
CA LYS A 39 10.52 3.56 -1.18
C LYS A 39 11.80 3.38 -0.38
N ILE A 40 12.05 2.16 0.05
CA ILE A 40 13.12 1.80 0.98
C ILE A 40 13.81 0.49 0.59
N ASP A 41 15.01 0.27 1.11
CA ASP A 41 15.79 -0.96 0.98
C ASP A 41 16.32 -1.46 2.33
N LYS A 42 16.05 -0.73 3.42
CA LYS A 42 16.47 -1.06 4.78
C LYS A 42 15.24 -1.32 5.64
N LEU A 43 15.14 -2.53 6.18
CA LEU A 43 14.05 -2.96 7.05
C LEU A 43 13.93 -2.11 8.33
N SER A 44 15.05 -1.55 8.83
CA SER A 44 15.04 -0.70 10.02
C SER A 44 14.11 0.51 9.90
N LEU A 45 13.91 1.02 8.68
CA LEU A 45 13.03 2.14 8.38
C LEU A 45 11.54 1.81 8.54
N LEU A 46 11.16 0.53 8.51
CA LEU A 46 9.79 0.09 8.71
C LEU A 46 9.39 0.04 10.19
N LYS A 47 10.35 0.01 11.12
CA LYS A 47 10.05 -0.01 12.57
C LYS A 47 9.39 1.29 13.04
N ASP A 48 9.55 2.37 12.29
CA ASP A 48 8.99 3.69 12.59
C ASP A 48 7.56 3.88 12.08
N VAL A 49 7.01 2.91 11.33
CA VAL A 49 5.67 3.00 10.73
C VAL A 49 4.58 3.24 11.79
N ASP A 50 4.79 2.70 13.00
CA ASP A 50 3.88 2.84 14.14
C ASP A 50 3.70 4.29 14.61
N LYS A 51 4.63 5.19 14.25
CA LYS A 51 4.55 6.62 14.55
C LYS A 51 3.43 7.31 13.77
N TRP A 52 3.09 6.81 12.58
CA TRP A 52 2.12 7.44 11.67
C TRP A 52 0.70 6.91 11.90
N LYS A 53 0.14 7.23 13.08
CA LYS A 53 -1.19 6.75 13.51
C LYS A 53 -2.35 7.19 12.59
N ASN A 54 -2.15 8.28 11.86
CA ASN A 54 -3.13 8.86 10.94
C ASN A 54 -3.05 8.28 9.52
N LEU A 55 -2.13 7.36 9.27
CA LEU A 55 -1.87 6.83 7.94
C LEU A 55 -3.08 6.05 7.41
N ARG A 56 -3.57 6.47 6.24
CA ARG A 56 -4.69 5.87 5.51
C ARG A 56 -4.26 5.24 4.19
N THR A 57 -3.22 5.77 3.56
CA THR A 57 -2.65 5.24 2.33
C THR A 57 -1.17 4.96 2.50
N LEU A 58 -0.75 3.75 2.16
CA LEU A 58 0.66 3.38 2.09
C LEU A 58 0.96 2.78 0.72
N VAL A 59 1.90 3.40 0.01
CA VAL A 59 2.55 2.81 -1.17
C VAL A 59 3.95 2.39 -0.74
N LEU A 60 4.15 1.10 -0.54
CA LEU A 60 5.40 0.54 -0.05
C LEU A 60 6.15 -0.17 -1.18
N ILE A 61 7.34 0.35 -1.49
CA ILE A 61 8.29 -0.30 -2.38
C ILE A 61 9.50 -0.71 -1.55
N PHE A 62 9.69 -2.02 -1.41
CA PHE A 62 10.79 -2.60 -0.66
C PHE A 62 11.63 -3.50 -1.56
N ARG A 63 12.94 -3.28 -1.58
CA ARG A 63 13.89 -4.12 -2.32
C ARG A 63 14.73 -4.96 -1.37
N GLY A 64 15.03 -6.19 -1.79
CA GLY A 64 15.89 -7.10 -1.02
C GLY A 64 15.15 -7.85 0.08
N TYR A 65 13.91 -8.27 -0.17
CA TYR A 65 13.20 -9.13 0.79
C TYR A 65 13.90 -10.49 0.89
N VAL A 66 14.15 -10.92 2.13
CA VAL A 66 14.63 -12.26 2.49
C VAL A 66 13.75 -12.84 3.58
N ASN A 67 13.79 -14.15 3.79
CA ASN A 67 12.86 -14.86 4.67
C ASN A 67 12.92 -14.37 6.13
N GLU A 68 14.08 -13.89 6.58
CA GLU A 68 14.30 -13.30 7.91
C GLU A 68 13.45 -12.04 8.14
N HIS A 69 13.04 -11.36 7.08
CA HIS A 69 12.18 -10.17 7.15
C HIS A 69 10.72 -10.51 7.45
N ALA A 70 10.27 -11.76 7.28
CA ALA A 70 8.87 -12.15 7.41
C ALA A 70 8.24 -11.71 8.74
N LYS A 71 8.96 -11.91 9.86
CA LYS A 71 8.49 -11.52 11.19
C LYS A 71 8.35 -10.00 11.33
N ALA A 72 9.27 -9.24 10.76
CA ALA A 72 9.22 -7.79 10.82
C ALA A 72 8.04 -7.24 10.00
N PHE A 73 7.80 -7.79 8.80
CA PHE A 73 6.63 -7.43 8.01
C PHE A 73 5.33 -7.81 8.71
N GLU A 74 5.24 -8.97 9.36
CA GLU A 74 4.09 -9.35 10.19
C GLU A 74 3.78 -8.29 11.26
N GLU A 75 4.78 -7.77 11.97
CA GLU A 75 4.58 -6.70 12.96
C GLU A 75 4.18 -5.36 12.32
N VAL A 76 4.78 -4.99 11.18
CA VAL A 76 4.41 -3.77 10.44
C VAL A 76 2.96 -3.83 10.00
N PHE A 77 2.49 -4.95 9.43
CA PHE A 77 1.09 -5.07 9.03
C PHE A 77 0.13 -5.07 10.23
N LYS A 78 0.55 -5.52 11.42
CA LYS A 78 -0.27 -5.41 12.65
C LYS A 78 -0.47 -3.96 13.10
N SER A 79 0.48 -3.07 12.82
CA SER A 79 0.40 -1.67 13.27
C SER A 79 -0.39 -0.77 12.33
N LEU A 80 -0.54 -1.15 11.06
CA LEU A 80 -1.25 -0.42 10.00
C LEU A 80 -2.79 -0.41 10.11
N LYS A 81 -3.35 -0.38 11.32
CA LYS A 81 -4.78 -0.59 11.60
C LYS A 81 -5.73 0.40 10.90
N SER A 82 -5.27 1.61 10.62
CA SER A 82 -6.07 2.68 10.00
C SER A 82 -6.02 2.71 8.46
N ILE A 83 -5.23 1.82 7.84
CA ILE A 83 -5.02 1.82 6.39
C ILE A 83 -6.30 1.44 5.64
N ARG A 84 -6.58 2.21 4.58
CA ARG A 84 -7.66 2.01 3.62
C ARG A 84 -7.14 1.64 2.22
N VAL A 85 -5.96 2.14 1.87
CA VAL A 85 -5.33 1.90 0.56
C VAL A 85 -3.90 1.40 0.79
N LEU A 86 -3.60 0.22 0.28
CA LEU A 86 -2.28 -0.39 0.40
C LEU A 86 -1.80 -0.84 -0.98
N CYS A 87 -0.64 -0.34 -1.39
CA CYS A 87 0.03 -0.77 -2.62
C CYS A 87 1.40 -1.34 -2.26
N LEU A 88 1.66 -2.58 -2.66
CA LEU A 88 2.87 -3.33 -2.29
C LEU A 88 3.67 -3.72 -3.52
N THR A 89 4.93 -3.34 -3.53
CA THR A 89 5.96 -3.85 -4.47
C THR A 89 7.14 -4.31 -3.62
N ILE A 90 7.20 -5.60 -3.30
CA ILE A 90 8.19 -6.15 -2.38
C ILE A 90 8.96 -7.26 -3.10
N ASP A 91 10.13 -6.91 -3.61
CA ASP A 91 10.95 -7.80 -4.44
C ASP A 91 11.41 -9.02 -3.62
N GLY A 92 10.88 -10.19 -3.96
CA GLY A 92 11.24 -11.47 -3.31
C GLY A 92 10.22 -11.99 -2.29
N MET A 93 9.19 -11.22 -1.94
CA MET A 93 8.13 -11.70 -1.04
C MET A 93 7.18 -12.63 -1.80
N LYS A 94 7.12 -13.91 -1.41
CA LYS A 94 6.24 -14.92 -2.03
C LYS A 94 4.99 -15.23 -1.21
N VAL A 95 4.96 -14.85 0.05
CA VAL A 95 3.86 -15.13 0.97
C VAL A 95 3.52 -13.85 1.71
N LEU A 96 2.25 -13.44 1.67
CA LEU A 96 1.79 -12.32 2.48
C LEU A 96 1.71 -12.73 3.96
N PRO A 97 2.14 -11.87 4.88
CA PRO A 97 1.97 -12.10 6.31
C PRO A 97 0.50 -12.26 6.68
N ASN A 98 0.21 -13.13 7.66
CA ASN A 98 -1.17 -13.35 8.13
C ASN A 98 -1.76 -12.07 8.73
N ALA A 99 -0.92 -11.16 9.22
CA ALA A 99 -1.31 -9.84 9.70
C ALA A 99 -2.06 -8.98 8.65
N ILE A 100 -1.99 -9.29 7.35
CA ILE A 100 -2.76 -8.57 6.33
C ILE A 100 -4.27 -8.58 6.65
N GLY A 101 -4.80 -9.68 7.19
CA GLY A 101 -6.19 -9.79 7.61
C GLY A 101 -6.59 -8.90 8.79
N ASN A 102 -5.63 -8.23 9.45
CA ASN A 102 -5.92 -7.27 10.52
C ASN A 102 -6.27 -5.88 9.98
N LEU A 103 -6.06 -5.61 8.69
CA LEU A 103 -6.36 -4.35 8.04
C LEU A 103 -7.87 -4.23 7.73
N ARG A 104 -8.69 -4.17 8.78
CA ARG A 104 -10.16 -4.21 8.68
C ARG A 104 -10.77 -3.03 7.91
N HIS A 105 -10.04 -1.94 7.77
CA HIS A 105 -10.46 -0.74 7.03
C HIS A 105 -9.96 -0.72 5.58
N LEU A 106 -9.22 -1.74 5.16
CA LEU A 106 -8.66 -1.83 3.82
C LEU A 106 -9.78 -1.96 2.79
N ARG A 107 -9.80 -1.04 1.83
CA ARG A 107 -10.75 -0.99 0.71
C ARG A 107 -10.06 -1.27 -0.62
N TYR A 108 -8.78 -0.93 -0.74
CA TYR A 108 -7.99 -1.11 -1.94
C TYR A 108 -6.67 -1.77 -1.60
N LEU A 109 -6.41 -2.92 -2.20
CA LEU A 109 -5.14 -3.63 -2.11
C LEU A 109 -4.57 -3.84 -3.51
N SER A 110 -3.36 -3.36 -3.74
CA SER A 110 -2.61 -3.64 -4.96
C SER A 110 -1.30 -4.33 -4.65
N ILE A 111 -1.01 -5.41 -5.36
CA ILE A 111 0.17 -6.26 -5.17
C ILE A 111 0.87 -6.39 -6.52
N HIS A 112 2.07 -5.80 -6.61
CA HIS A 112 2.92 -5.83 -7.80
C HIS A 112 4.10 -6.78 -7.57
N HIS A 113 3.79 -8.05 -7.32
CA HIS A 113 4.73 -9.16 -7.26
C HIS A 113 3.97 -10.48 -7.22
N ASP A 114 4.65 -11.58 -7.54
CA ASP A 114 4.04 -12.91 -7.57
C ASP A 114 3.71 -13.42 -6.16
N ILE A 115 2.41 -13.57 -5.88
CA ILE A 115 1.90 -14.23 -4.68
C ILE A 115 1.13 -15.48 -5.11
N PRO A 116 1.76 -16.67 -5.06
CA PRO A 116 1.11 -17.92 -5.45
C PRO A 116 -0.10 -18.27 -4.57
N ARG A 117 -0.13 -17.82 -3.31
CA ARG A 117 -1.23 -18.13 -2.39
C ARG A 117 -1.49 -17.00 -1.40
N LEU A 118 -2.77 -16.64 -1.25
CA LEU A 118 -3.21 -15.70 -0.22
C LEU A 118 -3.25 -16.38 1.17
N PRO A 119 -2.90 -15.66 2.25
CA PRO A 119 -2.95 -16.19 3.60
C PRO A 119 -4.40 -16.52 4.00
N GLY A 120 -4.59 -17.50 4.88
CA GLY A 120 -5.94 -17.88 5.34
C GLY A 120 -6.67 -16.77 6.10
N SER A 121 -5.97 -15.73 6.56
CA SER A 121 -6.56 -14.54 7.17
C SER A 121 -7.09 -13.52 6.16
N PHE A 122 -6.83 -13.69 4.86
CA PHE A 122 -7.21 -12.73 3.82
C PHE A 122 -8.72 -12.52 3.75
N CYS A 123 -9.50 -13.57 4.04
CA CYS A 123 -10.96 -13.53 4.17
C CYS A 123 -11.48 -12.49 5.18
N LYS A 124 -10.65 -12.05 6.14
CA LYS A 124 -11.02 -11.07 7.17
C LYS A 124 -11.07 -9.63 6.65
N LEU A 125 -10.69 -9.39 5.40
CA LEU A 125 -10.71 -8.09 4.74
C LEU A 125 -12.12 -7.72 4.26
N TYR A 126 -13.10 -7.71 5.17
CA TYR A 126 -14.52 -7.58 4.83
C TYR A 126 -14.90 -6.27 4.12
N GLN A 127 -14.08 -5.22 4.25
CA GLN A 127 -14.29 -3.92 3.59
C GLN A 127 -13.54 -3.79 2.27
N LEU A 128 -12.80 -4.82 1.82
CA LEU A 128 -12.03 -4.78 0.59
C LEU A 128 -12.98 -4.69 -0.60
N GLN A 129 -12.77 -3.68 -1.44
CA GLN A 129 -13.59 -3.41 -2.63
C GLN A 129 -12.83 -3.71 -3.91
N VAL A 130 -11.52 -3.43 -3.91
CA VAL A 130 -10.64 -3.62 -5.06
C VAL A 130 -9.42 -4.43 -4.64
N LEU A 131 -9.19 -5.51 -5.39
CA LEU A 131 -7.97 -6.29 -5.33
C LEU A 131 -7.29 -6.21 -6.70
N ALA A 132 -6.09 -5.63 -6.74
CA ALA A 132 -5.26 -5.57 -7.92
C ALA A 132 -4.02 -6.45 -7.73
N SER A 133 -3.71 -7.28 -8.72
CA SER A 133 -2.52 -8.13 -8.73
C SER A 133 -2.01 -8.30 -10.16
N GLU A 134 -0.72 -8.52 -10.36
CA GLU A 134 -0.20 -8.90 -11.68
C GLU A 134 -0.73 -10.26 -12.13
N LYS A 135 -0.92 -11.18 -11.17
CA LYS A 135 -1.46 -12.52 -11.41
C LYS A 135 -2.38 -12.94 -10.27
N PHE A 136 -3.47 -13.61 -10.62
CA PHE A 136 -4.31 -14.35 -9.67
C PHE A 136 -4.08 -15.84 -9.93
N SER A 137 -3.54 -16.57 -8.95
CA SER A 137 -3.53 -18.03 -9.01
C SER A 137 -4.93 -18.57 -8.70
N THR A 138 -5.28 -19.72 -9.25
CA THR A 138 -6.55 -20.41 -8.95
C THR A 138 -6.71 -20.71 -7.45
N GLU A 139 -5.62 -21.05 -6.77
CA GLU A 139 -5.59 -21.25 -5.30
C GLU A 139 -5.92 -19.98 -4.51
N SER A 140 -5.56 -18.80 -5.04
CA SER A 140 -5.86 -17.53 -4.39
C SER A 140 -7.36 -17.20 -4.40
N VAL A 141 -8.11 -17.71 -5.38
CA VAL A 141 -9.54 -17.43 -5.55
C VAL A 141 -10.38 -18.10 -4.46
N LEU A 142 -9.95 -19.27 -3.94
CA LEU A 142 -10.67 -19.99 -2.88
C LEU A 142 -10.78 -19.20 -1.57
N GLY A 143 -9.80 -18.32 -1.29
CA GLY A 143 -9.79 -17.47 -0.10
C GLY A 143 -10.62 -16.18 -0.22
N LEU A 144 -11.25 -15.93 -1.38
CA LEU A 144 -11.99 -14.69 -1.65
C LEU A 144 -13.49 -14.80 -1.35
N ASN A 145 -14.00 -16.00 -1.09
CA ASN A 145 -15.45 -16.25 -0.92
C ASN A 145 -16.10 -15.44 0.22
N ASP A 146 -15.32 -15.08 1.24
CA ASP A 146 -15.81 -14.31 2.40
C ASP A 146 -15.69 -12.79 2.21
N LEU A 147 -15.14 -12.31 1.09
CA LEU A 147 -14.95 -10.90 0.79
C LEU A 147 -16.22 -10.28 0.21
N ILE A 148 -17.24 -10.16 1.05
CA ILE A 148 -18.58 -9.70 0.68
C ILE A 148 -18.63 -8.33 -0.01
N CYS A 149 -17.63 -7.46 0.23
CA CYS A 149 -17.56 -6.12 -0.38
C CYS A 149 -16.70 -6.08 -1.64
N LEU A 150 -16.06 -7.18 -2.05
CA LEU A 150 -15.16 -7.20 -3.19
C LEU A 150 -15.95 -7.04 -4.48
N ARG A 151 -15.67 -5.96 -5.23
CA ARG A 151 -16.38 -5.61 -6.47
C ARG A 151 -15.49 -5.75 -7.69
N HIS A 152 -14.20 -5.50 -7.53
CA HIS A 152 -13.27 -5.42 -8.64
C HIS A 152 -12.01 -6.25 -8.36
N MET A 153 -11.72 -7.17 -9.27
CA MET A 153 -10.42 -7.80 -9.39
C MET A 153 -9.75 -7.27 -10.65
N ILE A 154 -8.57 -6.67 -10.50
CA ILE A 154 -7.86 -6.00 -11.59
C ILE A 154 -6.52 -6.71 -11.81
N THR A 155 -6.26 -7.13 -13.04
CA THR A 155 -4.94 -7.60 -13.44
C THR A 155 -4.07 -6.39 -13.84
N SER A 156 -3.19 -5.95 -12.95
CA SER A 156 -2.39 -4.75 -13.21
C SER A 156 -1.10 -5.09 -13.96
N TYR A 157 -1.16 -5.27 -15.28
CA TYR A 157 0.02 -5.07 -16.11
C TYR A 157 0.20 -3.57 -16.29
N VAL A 158 1.16 -2.98 -15.58
CA VAL A 158 1.68 -1.63 -15.85
C VAL A 158 0.76 -0.45 -15.47
N TYR A 159 1.05 0.20 -14.32
CA TYR A 159 0.66 1.61 -14.10
C TYR A 159 1.78 2.50 -13.50
N TYR A 160 2.95 1.96 -13.12
CA TYR A 160 3.97 2.77 -12.42
C TYR A 160 5.20 3.17 -13.23
N GLU A 161 5.32 2.74 -14.50
CA GLU A 161 6.49 3.11 -15.31
C GLU A 161 6.26 4.30 -16.26
N LYS A 162 5.07 4.91 -16.29
CA LYS A 162 4.78 5.95 -17.29
C LYS A 162 4.16 7.22 -16.71
N ASN A 163 4.83 7.87 -15.75
CA ASN A 163 4.96 9.33 -15.76
C ASN A 163 5.99 9.84 -14.74
N ARG A 164 7.17 10.14 -15.25
CA ARG A 164 8.34 10.62 -14.49
C ARG A 164 8.28 12.11 -14.08
N ARG A 165 7.12 12.79 -14.07
CA ARG A 165 7.11 14.26 -13.89
C ARG A 165 6.24 14.83 -12.77
N ASP A 166 5.06 14.31 -12.45
CA ASP A 166 4.21 14.91 -11.41
C ASP A 166 3.53 13.88 -10.49
N TRP A 167 4.23 13.51 -9.41
CA TRP A 167 3.75 12.60 -8.36
C TRP A 167 2.50 13.13 -7.64
N ASN A 168 2.31 14.45 -7.55
CA ASN A 168 1.11 15.00 -6.92
C ASN A 168 -0.15 14.58 -7.69
N THR A 169 -0.15 14.59 -9.02
CA THR A 169 -1.32 14.17 -9.81
C THR A 169 -1.60 12.67 -9.73
N ASP A 170 -0.57 11.82 -9.76
CA ASP A 170 -0.75 10.37 -9.75
C ASP A 170 -1.05 9.82 -8.34
N PHE A 171 -0.47 10.44 -7.30
CA PHE A 171 -0.74 10.08 -5.93
C PHE A 171 -2.09 10.63 -5.45
N ILE A 172 -2.45 11.86 -5.83
CA ILE A 172 -3.76 12.43 -5.53
C ILE A 172 -4.85 11.68 -6.30
N SER A 173 -4.63 11.27 -7.56
CA SER A 173 -5.59 10.40 -8.25
C SER A 173 -5.76 9.06 -7.52
N MET A 174 -4.68 8.40 -7.10
CA MET A 174 -4.76 7.16 -6.31
C MET A 174 -5.41 7.32 -4.92
N VAL A 175 -5.36 8.52 -4.33
CA VAL A 175 -5.97 8.83 -3.03
C VAL A 175 -7.42 9.32 -3.15
N VAL A 176 -7.78 9.92 -4.29
CA VAL A 176 -9.13 10.45 -4.57
C VAL A 176 -10.05 9.37 -5.17
N ILE A 177 -9.50 8.40 -5.90
CA ILE A 177 -10.29 7.34 -6.58
C ILE A 177 -10.96 6.32 -5.61
N PRO A 178 -10.44 5.99 -4.40
CA PRO A 178 -11.07 5.02 -3.51
C PRO A 178 -11.90 5.62 -2.35
N CYS A 179 -12.30 6.89 -2.45
CA CYS A 179 -13.24 7.52 -1.51
C CYS A 179 -14.70 7.32 -1.94
#